data_AF-A0A8D1VIC5-F1
#
_entry.id   AF-A0A8D1VIC5-F1
#
_cell.length_a   1.000
_cell.length_b   1.000
_cell.length_c   1.000
_cell.angle_alpha   90.00
_cell.angle_beta   90.00
_cell.angle_gamma   90.00
#
_symmetry.space_group_name_H-M   'P 1'
#
loop_
_entity.id
_entity.type
_entity.pdbx_description
1 polymer ?
#
loop_
_entity_poly.entity_id
_entity_poly.type
_entity_poly.pdbx_seq_one_letter_code
_entity_poly.pdbx_strand_id
1 'polypeptide(L)'
;MSSREVLGQAARLASSGLLLQVLFRVITFVLNAFILRFLSKEIVGVVNVRLTLLYSTTIFLAREAFRRACLSGGTQRHWSQTLNLLWLTVPLGVFWSLFLGWVWLQLLEVPDPNVVPHYGTGVAAFGLSAVVELLGEPLWVLAQAHMFVRLKVIAESLSVILKSILTALLVLWLPHWGLYIFSLAQASVNWEEAKLTWSFFKQSFLKQILTEGERYVMTFLNVLNFGDQGVYDIVNNLGSLVARLIFQPIEESFYIFFAKVLEREKDATLQKQEDVAVAAAVLESLLKLALLTGLTITVFGFAYSQLALDIYGGAMLSSGSGPVLLRAYCLYVLLLAINGVTECFTFAAMSKEEVDRYNFTMLALSSSFLGLSYLLTHWCGSVGFILANCFNMGIRITQSLRFIHRYYQKSPHRPLASLYLSPVLLGAFALSGGITAVSEVFLCCERGWPARLAHITVGALCLGATLRTVFLTETKLIHFLRTQLAVSRLADKTT
;
A
#
# COMPACT_ATOMS: atom_id res chain seq x y z
N MET A 1 9.68 31.73 -0.71
CA MET A 1 8.94 31.30 -1.92
C MET A 1 7.49 31.67 -1.72
N SER A 2 6.83 32.17 -2.76
CA SER A 2 5.38 32.45 -2.68
C SER A 2 4.60 31.14 -2.69
N SER A 3 3.42 31.10 -2.07
CA SER A 3 2.55 29.91 -2.04
C SER A 3 2.19 29.41 -3.45
N ARG A 4 2.14 30.30 -4.44
CA ARG A 4 1.91 29.95 -5.85
C ARG A 4 3.09 29.22 -6.50
N GLU A 5 4.33 29.58 -6.14
CA GLU A 5 5.54 28.87 -6.62
C GLU A 5 5.62 27.46 -6.03
N VAL A 6 5.31 27.31 -4.75
CA VAL A 6 5.29 26.00 -4.06
C VAL A 6 4.21 25.10 -4.68
N LEU A 7 3.04 25.66 -5.01
CA LEU A 7 1.98 24.95 -5.72
C LEU A 7 2.45 24.41 -7.08
N GLY A 8 3.11 25.25 -7.89
CA GLY A 8 3.64 24.83 -9.19
C GLY A 8 4.76 23.78 -9.09
N GLN A 9 5.52 23.75 -7.99
CA GLN A 9 6.47 22.66 -7.72
C GLN A 9 5.74 21.36 -7.36
N ALA A 10 4.80 21.38 -6.41
CA ALA A 10 4.05 20.20 -6.01
C ALA A 10 3.31 19.55 -7.18
N ALA A 11 2.66 20.34 -8.04
CA ALA A 11 2.01 19.84 -9.24
C ALA A 11 2.98 19.16 -10.21
N ARG A 12 4.20 19.71 -10.35
CA ARG A 12 5.26 19.10 -11.17
C ARG A 12 5.73 17.78 -10.60
N LEU A 13 6.01 17.70 -9.30
CA LEU A 13 6.40 16.46 -8.63
C LEU A 13 5.33 15.37 -8.80
N ALA A 14 4.05 15.72 -8.63
CA ALA A 14 2.95 14.79 -8.85
C ALA A 14 2.93 14.25 -10.29
N SER A 15 3.27 15.10 -11.29
CA SER A 15 3.28 14.70 -12.70
C SER A 15 4.53 13.93 -13.14
N SER A 16 5.73 14.28 -12.66
CA SER A 16 7.00 13.69 -13.10
C SER A 16 7.27 12.33 -12.43
N GLY A 17 6.86 12.15 -11.17
CA GLY A 17 6.92 10.86 -10.49
C GLY A 17 5.95 9.82 -11.06
N LEU A 18 4.86 10.28 -11.69
CA LEU A 18 3.80 9.44 -12.24
C LEU A 18 4.32 8.52 -13.35
N LEU A 19 5.10 9.04 -14.30
CA LEU A 19 5.44 8.32 -15.53
C LEU A 19 6.24 7.03 -15.26
N LEU A 20 7.29 7.12 -14.45
CA LEU A 20 8.17 5.99 -14.15
C LEU A 20 7.46 4.95 -13.27
N GLN A 21 6.67 5.41 -12.28
CA GLN A 21 5.89 4.50 -11.43
C GLN A 21 4.79 3.78 -12.22
N VAL A 22 4.10 4.49 -13.12
CA VAL A 22 3.09 3.91 -14.00
C VAL A 22 3.72 2.84 -14.88
N LEU A 23 4.88 3.10 -15.49
CA LEU A 23 5.54 2.13 -16.38
C LEU A 23 5.83 0.80 -15.66
N PHE A 24 6.53 0.82 -14.53
CA PHE A 24 6.83 -0.41 -13.79
C PHE A 24 5.56 -1.14 -13.32
N ARG A 25 4.55 -0.41 -12.85
CA ARG A 25 3.29 -1.01 -12.40
C ARG A 25 2.50 -1.62 -13.55
N VAL A 26 2.52 -1.02 -14.74
CA VAL A 26 1.92 -1.60 -15.96
C VAL A 26 2.63 -2.89 -16.36
N ILE A 27 3.97 -2.91 -16.30
CA ILE A 27 4.74 -4.14 -16.58
C ILE A 27 4.34 -5.25 -15.60
N THR A 28 4.38 -4.97 -14.29
CA THR A 28 3.97 -5.95 -13.26
C THR A 28 2.51 -6.37 -13.43
N PHE A 29 1.62 -5.45 -13.78
CA PHE A 29 0.21 -5.75 -14.05
C PHE A 29 0.03 -6.74 -15.20
N VAL A 30 0.71 -6.53 -16.33
CA VAL A 30 0.64 -7.42 -17.50
C VAL A 30 1.23 -8.78 -17.19
N LEU A 31 2.38 -8.82 -16.51
CA LEU A 31 3.01 -10.09 -16.09
C LEU A 31 2.11 -10.88 -15.14
N ASN A 32 1.50 -10.21 -14.17
CA ASN A 32 0.55 -10.85 -13.26
C ASN A 32 -0.69 -11.35 -14.00
N ALA A 33 -1.26 -10.57 -14.91
CA ALA A 33 -2.39 -11.00 -15.74
C ALA A 33 -2.06 -12.28 -16.52
N PHE A 34 -0.86 -12.34 -17.09
CA PHE A 34 -0.39 -13.50 -17.84
C PHE A 34 -0.26 -14.74 -16.94
N ILE A 35 0.40 -14.61 -15.79
CA ILE A 35 0.59 -15.71 -14.83
C ILE A 35 -0.75 -16.28 -14.36
N LEU A 36 -1.74 -15.42 -14.10
CA LEU A 36 -3.07 -15.83 -13.62
C LEU A 36 -3.84 -16.69 -14.62
N ARG A 37 -3.52 -16.65 -15.92
CA ARG A 37 -4.15 -17.52 -16.92
C ARG A 37 -3.70 -18.98 -16.86
N PHE A 38 -2.62 -19.27 -16.14
CA PHE A 38 -2.06 -20.61 -16.01
C PHE A 38 -2.15 -21.18 -14.59
N LEU A 39 -2.67 -20.40 -13.63
CA LEU A 39 -2.76 -20.80 -12.22
C LEU A 39 -4.22 -20.88 -11.77
N SER A 40 -4.52 -21.85 -10.89
CA SER A 40 -5.82 -21.93 -10.22
C SER A 40 -5.94 -20.89 -9.10
N LYS A 41 -7.17 -20.51 -8.76
CA LYS A 41 -7.45 -19.55 -7.66
C LYS A 41 -6.94 -20.05 -6.31
N GLU A 42 -6.94 -21.37 -6.09
CA GLU A 42 -6.47 -21.99 -4.86
C GLU A 42 -4.95 -21.89 -4.72
N ILE A 43 -4.19 -22.13 -5.80
CA ILE A 43 -2.73 -21.96 -5.81
C ILE A 43 -2.38 -20.49 -5.53
N VAL A 44 -3.08 -19.55 -6.18
CA VAL A 44 -2.86 -18.11 -5.97
C VAL A 44 -3.15 -17.72 -4.52
N GLY A 45 -4.27 -18.18 -3.93
CA GLY A 45 -4.58 -17.90 -2.53
C GLY A 45 -3.52 -18.42 -1.57
N VAL A 46 -3.04 -19.65 -1.78
CA VAL A 46 -1.96 -20.23 -0.95
C VAL A 46 -0.67 -19.42 -1.09
N VAL A 47 -0.25 -19.07 -2.31
CA VAL A 47 1.02 -18.37 -2.55
C VAL A 47 0.97 -16.92 -2.08
N ASN A 48 0.00 -16.13 -2.54
CA ASN A 48 -0.04 -14.68 -2.33
C ASN A 48 -0.49 -14.28 -0.92
N VAL A 49 -1.33 -15.09 -0.28
CA VAL A 49 -1.83 -14.80 1.06
C VAL A 49 -1.01 -15.57 2.09
N ARG A 50 -1.04 -16.90 2.06
CA ARG A 50 -0.50 -17.73 3.16
C ARG A 50 1.03 -17.83 3.16
N LEU A 51 1.65 -18.19 2.04
CA LEU A 51 3.11 -18.35 1.97
C LEU A 51 3.82 -17.00 1.99
N THR A 52 3.22 -15.98 1.37
CA THR A 52 3.72 -14.60 1.49
C THR A 52 3.64 -14.10 2.94
N LEU A 53 2.57 -14.43 3.69
CA LEU A 53 2.49 -14.10 5.13
C LEU A 53 3.57 -14.82 5.95
N LEU A 54 3.86 -16.09 5.67
CA LEU A 54 4.97 -16.83 6.30
C LEU A 54 6.31 -16.11 6.04
N TYR A 55 6.59 -15.79 4.79
CA TYR A 55 7.81 -15.09 4.38
C TYR A 55 7.93 -13.71 5.03
N SER A 56 6.88 -12.88 4.94
CA SER A 56 6.90 -11.52 5.50
C SER A 56 7.06 -11.56 7.02
N THR A 57 6.34 -12.46 7.70
CA THR A 57 6.42 -12.61 9.17
C THR A 57 7.80 -13.11 9.59
N THR A 58 8.40 -14.06 8.88
CA THR A 58 9.74 -14.58 9.17
C THR A 58 10.78 -13.47 9.08
N ILE A 59 10.80 -12.74 7.96
CA ILE A 59 11.71 -11.62 7.76
C ILE A 59 11.48 -10.55 8.82
N PHE A 60 10.23 -10.19 9.05
CA PHE A 60 9.83 -9.18 10.01
C PHE A 60 10.37 -9.48 11.42
N LEU A 61 10.11 -10.69 11.93
CA LEU A 61 10.54 -11.13 13.26
C LEU A 61 12.06 -11.22 13.38
N ALA A 62 12.74 -11.60 12.30
CA ALA A 62 14.18 -11.75 12.27
C ALA A 62 14.93 -10.41 12.14
N ARG A 63 14.34 -9.40 11.49
CA ARG A 63 15.07 -8.22 11.00
C ARG A 63 14.67 -6.88 11.59
N GLU A 64 13.38 -6.58 11.70
CA GLU A 64 12.90 -5.19 11.79
C GLU A 64 13.39 -4.50 13.09
N ALA A 65 13.43 -5.25 14.18
CA ALA A 65 13.94 -4.80 15.47
C ALA A 65 15.43 -4.42 15.39
N PHE A 66 16.24 -5.26 14.75
CA PHE A 66 17.68 -5.08 14.58
C PHE A 66 17.98 -3.90 13.66
N ARG A 67 17.29 -3.80 12.52
CA ARG A 67 17.44 -2.69 11.58
C ARG A 67 17.18 -1.35 12.25
N ARG A 68 16.10 -1.24 13.02
CA ARG A 68 15.77 0.00 13.75
C ARG A 68 16.80 0.34 14.82
N ALA A 69 17.21 -0.64 15.63
CA ALA A 69 18.25 -0.42 16.63
C ALA A 69 19.58 0.03 15.98
N CYS A 70 19.97 -0.59 14.88
CA CYS A 70 21.22 -0.30 14.16
C CYS A 70 21.20 1.02 13.38
N LEU A 71 20.03 1.61 13.11
CA LEU A 71 19.90 2.91 12.43
C LEU A 71 19.61 4.08 13.39
N SER A 72 19.23 3.82 14.65
CA SER A 72 18.85 4.87 15.61
C SER A 72 19.99 5.40 16.51
N GLY A 73 21.24 5.01 16.28
CA GLY A 73 22.38 5.33 17.16
C GLY A 73 23.11 6.61 16.74
N GLY A 74 23.73 7.29 17.72
CA GLY A 74 24.47 8.54 17.52
C GLY A 74 25.84 8.39 16.84
N THR A 75 26.54 9.51 16.64
CA THR A 75 27.79 9.66 15.87
C THR A 75 29.01 8.88 16.39
N GLN A 76 28.97 8.32 17.59
CA GLN A 76 30.05 7.54 18.21
C GLN A 76 29.68 6.05 18.27
N ARG A 77 29.60 5.39 17.10
CA ARG A 77 29.11 4.00 17.01
C ARG A 77 30.22 3.00 16.67
N HIS A 78 30.29 1.92 17.44
CA HIS A 78 31.24 0.84 17.22
C HIS A 78 30.70 -0.13 16.17
N TRP A 79 31.00 0.14 14.89
CA TRP A 79 30.46 -0.61 13.74
C TRP A 79 30.66 -2.13 13.80
N SER A 80 31.75 -2.61 14.40
CA SER A 80 31.98 -4.05 14.56
C SER A 80 30.94 -4.72 15.46
N GLN A 81 30.50 -4.04 16.52
CA GLN A 81 29.46 -4.56 17.44
C GLN A 81 28.09 -4.53 16.78
N THR A 82 27.77 -3.44 16.07
CA THR A 82 26.55 -3.30 15.28
C THR A 82 26.48 -4.36 14.18
N LEU A 83 27.59 -4.67 13.50
CA LEU A 83 27.66 -5.73 12.49
C LEU A 83 27.47 -7.12 13.10
N ASN A 84 28.12 -7.42 14.23
CA ASN A 84 27.91 -8.68 14.95
C ASN A 84 26.44 -8.86 15.35
N LEU A 85 25.81 -7.78 15.81
CA LEU A 85 24.39 -7.76 16.15
C LEU A 85 23.50 -8.00 14.91
N LEU A 86 23.82 -7.40 13.76
CA LEU A 86 23.09 -7.60 12.51
C LEU A 86 23.21 -9.03 11.96
N TRP A 87 24.35 -9.69 12.14
CA TRP A 87 24.53 -11.07 11.70
C TRP A 87 23.63 -12.06 12.44
N LEU A 88 23.10 -11.70 13.61
CA LEU A 88 22.10 -12.52 14.33
C LEU A 88 20.74 -12.58 13.62
N THR A 89 20.46 -11.68 12.69
CA THR A 89 19.24 -11.73 11.87
C THR A 89 19.16 -13.02 11.05
N VAL A 90 20.29 -13.58 10.62
CA VAL A 90 20.35 -14.82 9.82
C VAL A 90 20.00 -16.08 10.63
N PRO A 91 20.65 -16.42 11.75
CA PRO A 91 20.27 -17.57 12.56
C PRO A 91 18.86 -17.42 13.16
N LEU A 92 18.43 -16.20 13.49
CA LEU A 92 17.03 -15.94 13.87
C LEU A 92 16.08 -16.17 12.70
N GLY A 93 16.46 -15.79 11.48
CA GLY A 93 15.73 -16.10 10.26
C GLY A 93 15.53 -17.59 10.05
N VAL A 94 16.60 -18.38 10.24
CA VAL A 94 16.53 -19.85 10.17
C VAL A 94 15.59 -20.39 11.25
N PHE A 95 15.74 -19.94 12.50
CA PHE A 95 14.87 -20.35 13.60
C PHE A 95 13.40 -20.05 13.30
N TRP A 96 13.08 -18.81 12.93
CA TRP A 96 11.70 -18.41 12.63
C TRP A 96 11.16 -19.10 11.39
N SER A 97 11.97 -19.31 10.36
CA SER A 97 11.59 -20.05 9.16
C SER A 97 11.21 -21.49 9.50
N LEU A 98 11.97 -22.17 10.37
CA LEU A 98 11.68 -23.55 10.78
C LEU A 98 10.46 -23.61 11.71
N PHE A 99 10.38 -22.71 12.69
CA PHE A 99 9.27 -22.66 13.63
C PHE A 99 7.95 -22.33 12.94
N LEU A 100 7.90 -21.24 12.17
CA LEU A 100 6.70 -20.85 11.43
C LEU A 100 6.39 -21.83 10.30
N GLY A 101 7.41 -22.40 9.64
CA GLY A 101 7.23 -23.48 8.69
C GLY A 101 6.54 -24.70 9.32
N TRP A 102 6.94 -25.10 10.53
CA TRP A 102 6.28 -26.16 11.28
C TRP A 102 4.83 -25.80 11.61
N VAL A 103 4.56 -24.57 12.08
CA VAL A 103 3.18 -24.08 12.30
C VAL A 103 2.34 -24.20 11.02
N TRP A 104 2.89 -23.79 9.87
CA TRP A 104 2.19 -23.85 8.57
C TRP A 104 1.92 -25.27 8.06
N LEU A 105 2.72 -26.25 8.48
CA LEU A 105 2.59 -27.64 8.07
C LEU A 105 1.76 -28.49 9.03
N GLN A 106 1.77 -28.17 10.32
CA GLN A 106 1.23 -29.04 11.36
C GLN A 106 0.05 -28.45 12.13
N LEU A 107 -0.05 -27.12 12.23
CA LEU A 107 -1.10 -26.45 13.00
C LEU A 107 -2.16 -25.78 12.12
N LEU A 108 -1.78 -25.26 10.96
CA LEU A 108 -2.73 -24.66 10.03
C LEU A 108 -3.32 -25.71 9.07
N GLU A 109 -4.49 -25.39 8.52
CA GLU A 109 -5.17 -26.23 7.52
C GLU A 109 -4.26 -26.48 6.31
N VAL A 110 -4.08 -27.73 5.93
CA VAL A 110 -3.25 -28.15 4.79
C VAL A 110 -4.13 -28.25 3.54
N PRO A 111 -3.78 -27.58 2.42
CA PRO A 111 -4.54 -27.67 1.18
C PRO A 111 -4.61 -29.11 0.63
N ASP A 112 -5.71 -29.45 -0.07
CA ASP A 112 -5.87 -30.73 -0.76
C ASP A 112 -4.73 -30.93 -1.79
N PRO A 113 -3.93 -32.02 -1.68
CA PRO A 113 -2.83 -32.30 -2.60
C PRO A 113 -3.23 -32.41 -4.08
N ASN A 114 -4.49 -32.75 -4.39
CA ASN A 114 -4.99 -32.83 -5.76
C ASN A 114 -5.17 -31.44 -6.39
N VAL A 115 -5.38 -30.42 -5.55
CA VAL A 115 -5.64 -29.04 -5.99
C VAL A 115 -4.38 -28.18 -5.88
N VAL A 116 -3.60 -28.36 -4.81
CA VAL A 116 -2.33 -27.65 -4.58
C VAL A 116 -1.23 -28.70 -4.33
N PRO A 117 -0.59 -29.21 -5.39
CA PRO A 117 0.46 -30.21 -5.24
C PRO A 117 1.70 -29.59 -4.57
N HIS A 118 2.47 -30.43 -3.88
CA HIS A 118 3.77 -30.07 -3.29
C HIS A 118 3.76 -28.90 -2.29
N TYR A 119 2.65 -28.64 -1.60
CA TYR A 119 2.54 -27.55 -0.59
C TYR A 119 3.71 -27.51 0.41
N GLY A 120 4.15 -28.66 0.92
CA GLY A 120 5.27 -28.73 1.85
C GLY A 120 6.59 -28.21 1.29
N THR A 121 6.86 -28.45 -0.01
CA THR A 121 8.03 -27.89 -0.69
C THR A 121 7.91 -26.38 -0.87
N GLY A 122 6.69 -25.87 -1.10
CA GLY A 122 6.41 -24.43 -1.15
C GLY A 122 6.69 -23.73 0.17
N VAL A 123 6.27 -24.32 1.29
CA VAL A 123 6.58 -23.80 2.65
C VAL A 123 8.10 -23.74 2.87
N ALA A 124 8.82 -24.82 2.55
CA ALA A 124 10.28 -24.85 2.69
C ALA A 124 10.97 -23.82 1.78
N ALA A 125 10.50 -23.66 0.53
CA ALA A 125 11.07 -22.70 -0.42
C ALA A 125 10.86 -21.24 0.01
N PHE A 126 9.66 -20.88 0.49
CA PHE A 126 9.40 -19.53 1.01
C PHE A 126 10.18 -19.24 2.30
N GLY A 127 10.32 -20.24 3.18
CA GLY A 127 11.19 -20.14 4.35
C GLY A 127 12.66 -19.93 3.98
N LEU A 128 13.18 -20.73 3.04
CA LEU A 128 14.55 -20.58 2.53
C LEU A 128 14.76 -19.21 1.86
N SER A 129 13.78 -18.74 1.07
CA SER A 129 13.83 -17.42 0.44
C SER A 129 13.94 -16.29 1.47
N ALA A 130 13.20 -16.37 2.59
CA ALA A 130 13.34 -15.42 3.69
C ALA A 130 14.75 -15.42 4.29
N VAL A 131 15.34 -16.60 4.53
CA VAL A 131 16.72 -16.72 5.04
C VAL A 131 17.74 -16.14 4.06
N VAL A 132 17.59 -16.42 2.76
CA VAL A 132 18.47 -15.89 1.70
C VAL A 132 18.42 -14.36 1.66
N GLU A 133 17.26 -13.74 1.82
CA GLU A 133 17.16 -12.28 1.91
C GLU A 133 17.89 -11.73 3.14
N LEU A 134 17.78 -12.40 4.29
CA LEU A 134 18.42 -11.98 5.54
C LEU A 134 19.96 -12.02 5.45
N LEU A 135 20.55 -12.84 4.57
CA LEU A 135 22.00 -12.81 4.32
C LEU A 135 22.46 -11.46 3.76
N GLY A 136 21.59 -10.75 3.04
CA GLY A 136 21.88 -9.42 2.50
C GLY A 136 21.71 -8.29 3.52
N GLU A 137 21.13 -8.55 4.70
CA GLU A 137 20.75 -7.51 5.65
C GLU A 137 21.93 -6.75 6.26
N PRO A 138 23.01 -7.41 6.74
CA PRO A 138 24.15 -6.71 7.31
C PRO A 138 24.81 -5.76 6.30
N LEU A 139 24.84 -6.17 5.02
CA LEU A 139 25.38 -5.39 3.92
C LEU A 139 24.50 -4.17 3.61
N TRP A 140 23.18 -4.34 3.64
CA TRP A 140 22.24 -3.25 3.41
C TRP A 140 22.33 -2.17 4.48
N VAL A 141 22.32 -2.55 5.77
CA VAL A 141 22.40 -1.59 6.88
C VAL A 141 23.73 -0.86 6.90
N LEU A 142 24.84 -1.55 6.58
CA LEU A 142 26.16 -0.92 6.48
C LEU A 142 26.23 0.09 5.33
N ALA A 143 25.65 -0.22 4.17
CA ALA A 143 25.59 0.69 3.03
C ALA A 143 24.76 1.95 3.34
N GLN A 144 23.63 1.77 4.02
CA GLN A 144 22.73 2.86 4.42
C GLN A 144 23.38 3.78 5.47
N ALA A 145 24.16 3.21 6.39
CA ALA A 145 24.84 3.93 7.45
C ALA A 145 25.98 4.84 6.98
N HIS A 146 26.69 4.46 5.92
CA HIS A 146 27.93 5.13 5.51
C HIS A 146 27.84 5.93 4.19
N MET A 147 26.68 5.97 3.51
CA MET A 147 26.39 6.89 2.39
C MET A 147 27.48 6.99 1.29
N PHE A 148 28.20 5.92 0.93
CA PHE A 148 29.25 5.96 -0.12
C PHE A 148 29.23 4.76 -1.09
N VAL A 149 29.04 5.07 -2.38
CA VAL A 149 28.79 4.13 -3.51
C VAL A 149 30.06 3.49 -4.11
N ARG A 150 31.29 3.91 -3.75
CA ARG A 150 32.53 3.41 -4.40
C ARG A 150 33.39 2.44 -3.56
N LEU A 151 33.08 2.26 -2.28
CA LEU A 151 33.83 1.37 -1.37
C LEU A 151 33.36 -0.10 -1.43
N LYS A 152 32.24 -0.37 -2.11
CA LYS A 152 31.59 -1.69 -2.26
C LYS A 152 32.52 -2.74 -2.88
N VAL A 153 33.32 -2.35 -3.87
CA VAL A 153 34.13 -3.29 -4.69
C VAL A 153 35.48 -3.64 -4.04
N ILE A 154 36.07 -2.73 -3.27
CA ILE A 154 37.39 -2.96 -2.64
C ILE A 154 37.25 -3.80 -1.36
N ALA A 155 36.14 -3.63 -0.61
CA ALA A 155 35.84 -4.39 0.60
C ALA A 155 35.40 -5.85 0.31
N GLU A 156 34.69 -6.09 -0.81
CA GLU A 156 34.32 -7.44 -1.28
C GLU A 156 35.55 -8.30 -1.63
N SER A 157 36.62 -7.69 -2.14
CA SER A 157 37.79 -8.41 -2.65
C SER A 157 38.80 -8.82 -1.56
N LEU A 158 38.97 -8.01 -0.52
CA LEU A 158 39.96 -8.28 0.55
C LEU A 158 39.44 -9.26 1.62
N SER A 159 38.12 -9.27 1.86
CA SER A 159 37.45 -10.09 2.88
C SER A 159 37.34 -11.58 2.49
N VAL A 160 37.15 -11.88 1.20
CA VAL A 160 37.02 -13.24 0.68
C VAL A 160 38.37 -13.97 0.68
N ILE A 161 39.47 -13.27 0.35
CA ILE A 161 40.82 -13.85 0.29
C ILE A 161 41.34 -14.20 1.69
N LEU A 162 41.13 -13.32 2.68
CA LEU A 162 41.58 -13.57 4.05
C LEU A 162 40.77 -14.67 4.74
N LYS A 163 39.48 -14.83 4.40
CA LYS A 163 38.59 -15.89 4.88
C LYS A 163 38.95 -17.26 4.29
N SER A 164 39.26 -17.34 3.00
CA SER A 164 39.67 -18.59 2.33
C SER A 164 41.01 -19.15 2.82
N ILE A 165 41.96 -18.29 3.18
CA ILE A 165 43.29 -18.72 3.67
C ILE A 165 43.22 -19.21 5.13
N LEU A 166 42.45 -18.53 5.99
CA LEU A 166 42.31 -18.94 7.40
C LEU A 166 41.47 -20.21 7.57
N THR A 167 40.41 -20.38 6.77
CA THR A 167 39.56 -21.59 6.84
C THR A 167 40.28 -22.83 6.30
N ALA A 168 41.14 -22.69 5.29
CA ALA A 168 41.97 -23.78 4.78
C ALA A 168 43.03 -24.26 5.79
N LEU A 169 43.66 -23.35 6.54
CA LEU A 169 44.67 -23.68 7.56
C LEU A 169 44.06 -24.34 8.82
N LEU A 170 42.83 -23.98 9.20
CA LEU A 170 42.14 -24.52 10.39
C LEU A 170 41.49 -25.90 10.18
N VAL A 171 41.03 -26.23 8.96
CA VAL A 171 40.44 -27.53 8.62
C VAL A 171 41.50 -28.65 8.55
N LEU A 172 42.76 -28.30 8.25
CA LEU A 172 43.85 -29.27 8.11
C LEU A 172 44.47 -29.72 9.43
N TRP A 173 44.26 -29.01 10.55
CA TRP A 173 45.00 -29.26 11.80
C TRP A 173 44.14 -29.80 12.98
N LEU A 174 42.81 -29.65 13.01
CA LEU A 174 41.97 -30.15 14.12
C LEU A 174 40.56 -30.62 13.66
N PRO A 175 40.31 -31.92 13.41
CA PRO A 175 39.08 -32.40 12.75
C PRO A 175 37.82 -32.54 13.64
N HIS A 176 37.91 -32.45 14.98
CA HIS A 176 36.81 -32.94 15.85
C HIS A 176 36.17 -31.94 16.82
N TRP A 177 36.54 -30.65 16.83
CA TRP A 177 35.91 -29.63 17.71
C TRP A 177 35.66 -28.25 17.07
N GLY A 178 35.85 -28.08 15.76
CA GLY A 178 35.76 -26.77 15.08
C GLY A 178 34.40 -26.05 15.19
N LEU A 179 33.31 -26.79 15.49
CA LEU A 179 31.95 -26.25 15.52
C LEU A 179 31.61 -25.44 16.79
N TYR A 180 32.24 -25.76 17.93
CA TYR A 180 31.92 -25.14 19.24
C TYR A 180 32.68 -23.83 19.50
N ILE A 181 33.83 -23.64 18.84
CA ILE A 181 34.63 -22.40 18.94
C ILE A 181 34.06 -21.32 18.00
N PHE A 182 33.51 -21.71 16.85
CA PHE A 182 32.86 -20.78 15.92
C PHE A 182 31.52 -20.22 16.44
N SER A 183 30.83 -20.98 17.28
CA SER A 183 29.47 -20.64 17.78
C SER A 183 29.47 -19.71 19.00
N LEU A 184 30.55 -19.65 19.79
CA LEU A 184 30.62 -18.80 21.00
C LEU A 184 31.29 -17.43 20.76
N ALA A 185 32.10 -17.27 19.71
CA ALA A 185 32.70 -15.98 19.36
C ALA A 185 31.71 -15.01 18.67
N GLN A 186 30.57 -15.51 18.18
CA GLN A 186 29.52 -14.72 17.52
C GLN A 186 28.45 -14.18 18.47
N ALA A 187 28.55 -14.45 19.78
CA ALA A 187 27.50 -14.16 20.77
C ALA A 187 27.82 -13.01 21.74
N SER A 188 28.61 -12.01 21.33
CA SER A 188 28.75 -10.76 22.11
C SER A 188 27.70 -9.74 21.64
N VAL A 189 26.48 -9.93 22.12
CA VAL A 189 25.37 -8.99 21.96
C VAL A 189 25.54 -7.83 22.93
N ASN A 190 25.65 -6.60 22.43
CA ASN A 190 25.61 -5.41 23.28
C ASN A 190 24.22 -5.30 23.94
N TRP A 191 24.18 -5.36 25.28
CA TRP A 191 22.93 -5.40 26.05
C TRP A 191 22.10 -4.11 25.94
N GLU A 192 22.73 -2.96 25.71
CA GLU A 192 22.01 -1.70 25.47
C GLU A 192 21.34 -1.69 24.10
N GLU A 193 22.04 -2.19 23.06
CA GLU A 193 21.47 -2.34 21.73
C GLU A 193 20.40 -3.45 21.68
N ALA A 194 20.53 -4.50 22.49
CA ALA A 194 19.53 -5.56 22.63
C ALA A 194 18.24 -5.07 23.30
N LYS A 195 18.33 -4.24 24.36
CA LYS A 195 17.17 -3.61 24.99
C LYS A 195 16.43 -2.69 24.02
N LEU A 196 17.19 -1.93 23.24
CA LEU A 196 16.62 -1.06 22.21
C LEU A 196 15.97 -1.87 21.08
N THR A 197 16.62 -2.95 20.65
CA THR A 197 16.07 -3.96 19.71
C THR A 197 14.75 -4.50 20.23
N TRP A 198 14.67 -4.89 21.51
CA TRP A 198 13.44 -5.40 22.12
C TRP A 198 12.31 -4.35 22.18
N SER A 199 12.64 -3.09 22.45
CA SER A 199 11.67 -1.99 22.41
C SER A 199 11.11 -1.79 20.99
N PHE A 200 12.00 -1.76 19.98
CA PHE A 200 11.59 -1.68 18.59
C PHE A 200 10.85 -2.93 18.13
N PHE A 201 11.17 -4.11 18.64
CA PHE A 201 10.43 -5.34 18.36
C PHE A 201 8.96 -5.20 18.74
N LYS A 202 8.65 -4.69 19.95
CA LYS A 202 7.26 -4.46 20.39
C LYS A 202 6.53 -3.46 19.50
N GLN A 203 7.19 -2.33 19.18
CA GLN A 203 6.60 -1.30 18.32
C GLN A 203 6.32 -1.84 16.91
N SER A 204 7.28 -2.57 16.36
CA SER A 204 7.19 -3.14 15.02
C SER A 204 6.16 -4.26 14.99
N PHE A 205 6.05 -5.09 16.04
CA PHE A 205 5.11 -6.20 16.11
C PHE A 205 3.67 -5.67 16.06
N LEU A 206 3.41 -4.59 16.80
CA LEU A 206 2.15 -3.88 16.70
C LEU A 206 1.92 -3.37 15.27
N LYS A 207 2.92 -2.75 14.64
CA LYS A 207 2.84 -2.30 13.25
C LYS A 207 2.53 -3.45 12.28
N GLN A 208 3.10 -4.63 12.48
CA GLN A 208 2.87 -5.81 11.64
C GLN A 208 1.41 -6.28 11.75
N ILE A 209 0.85 -6.36 12.96
CA ILE A 209 -0.58 -6.67 13.14
C ILE A 209 -1.46 -5.62 12.48
N LEU A 210 -1.09 -4.34 12.59
CA LEU A 210 -1.86 -3.25 11.98
C LEU A 210 -1.82 -3.28 10.44
N THR A 211 -0.74 -3.80 9.85
CA THR A 211 -0.52 -3.77 8.39
C THR A 211 -0.99 -5.06 7.71
N GLU A 212 -0.68 -6.21 8.29
CA GLU A 212 -1.01 -7.54 7.75
C GLU A 212 -2.18 -8.21 8.49
N GLY A 213 -2.86 -7.47 9.36
CA GLY A 213 -3.97 -7.96 10.20
C GLY A 213 -5.05 -8.70 9.42
N GLU A 214 -5.39 -8.19 8.24
CA GLU A 214 -6.34 -8.84 7.33
C GLU A 214 -5.85 -10.22 6.86
N ARG A 215 -4.57 -10.36 6.50
CA ARG A 215 -3.98 -11.65 6.11
C ARG A 215 -3.88 -12.61 7.28
N TYR A 216 -3.62 -12.10 8.49
CA TYR A 216 -3.68 -12.89 9.72
C TYR A 216 -5.09 -13.45 9.94
N VAL A 217 -6.15 -12.63 9.82
CA VAL A 217 -7.54 -13.08 9.94
C VAL A 217 -7.84 -14.17 8.90
N MET A 218 -7.48 -13.97 7.63
CA MET A 218 -7.70 -14.97 6.58
C MET A 218 -6.96 -16.29 6.82
N THR A 219 -5.72 -16.24 7.32
CA THR A 219 -4.83 -17.41 7.42
C THR A 219 -5.03 -18.21 8.72
N PHE A 220 -5.28 -17.53 9.84
CA PHE A 220 -5.33 -18.17 11.16
C PHE A 220 -6.76 -18.49 11.61
N LEU A 221 -7.77 -17.78 11.11
CA LEU A 221 -9.17 -17.98 11.52
C LEU A 221 -10.00 -18.75 10.48
N ASN A 222 -9.39 -19.16 9.36
CA ASN A 222 -10.02 -19.91 8.27
C ASN A 222 -11.39 -19.36 7.84
N VAL A 223 -11.53 -18.02 7.85
CA VAL A 223 -12.80 -17.35 7.54
C VAL A 223 -13.16 -17.40 6.04
N LEU A 224 -12.19 -17.73 5.18
CA LEU A 224 -12.35 -17.91 3.74
C LEU A 224 -11.60 -19.16 3.26
N ASN A 225 -12.16 -19.85 2.26
CA ASN A 225 -11.44 -20.91 1.56
C ASN A 225 -10.28 -20.34 0.71
N PHE A 226 -9.33 -21.18 0.30
CA PHE A 226 -8.14 -20.74 -0.43
C PHE A 226 -8.46 -20.07 -1.77
N GLY A 227 -9.51 -20.51 -2.47
CA GLY A 227 -9.94 -19.89 -3.72
C GLY A 227 -10.41 -18.45 -3.53
N ASP A 228 -11.26 -18.20 -2.53
CA ASP A 228 -11.75 -16.87 -2.18
C ASP A 228 -10.64 -15.96 -1.64
N GLN A 229 -9.64 -16.50 -0.93
CA GLN A 229 -8.44 -15.75 -0.53
C GLN A 229 -7.65 -15.28 -1.76
N GLY A 230 -7.49 -16.15 -2.77
CA GLY A 230 -6.80 -15.81 -4.02
C GLY A 230 -7.55 -14.76 -4.82
N VAL A 231 -8.86 -14.92 -5.01
CA VAL A 231 -9.70 -13.94 -5.71
C VAL A 231 -9.70 -12.60 -4.95
N TYR A 232 -9.82 -12.63 -3.62
CA TYR A 232 -9.77 -11.43 -2.78
C TYR A 232 -8.45 -10.66 -2.95
N ASP A 233 -7.31 -11.33 -2.80
CA ASP A 233 -5.99 -10.68 -2.91
C ASP A 233 -5.78 -10.05 -4.30
N ILE A 234 -6.19 -10.75 -5.37
CA ILE A 234 -6.09 -10.23 -6.73
C ILE A 234 -6.99 -9.00 -6.91
N VAL A 235 -8.26 -9.07 -6.48
CA VAL A 235 -9.21 -7.97 -6.62
C VAL A 235 -8.77 -6.76 -5.78
N ASN A 236 -8.28 -6.97 -4.56
CA ASN A 236 -7.75 -5.90 -3.71
C ASN A 236 -6.52 -5.23 -4.36
N ASN A 237 -5.61 -6.02 -4.93
CA ASN A 237 -4.46 -5.48 -5.65
C ASN A 237 -4.85 -4.75 -6.93
N LEU A 238 -5.83 -5.25 -7.68
CA LEU A 238 -6.38 -4.61 -8.89
C LEU A 238 -7.06 -3.28 -8.55
N GLY A 239 -7.95 -3.29 -7.57
CA GLY A 239 -8.72 -2.12 -7.17
C GLY A 239 -7.84 -1.02 -6.55
N SER A 240 -6.82 -1.40 -5.76
CA SER A 240 -5.88 -0.43 -5.18
C SER A 240 -4.94 0.22 -6.21
N LEU A 241 -4.88 -0.25 -7.46
CA LEU A 241 -4.04 0.36 -8.50
C LEU A 241 -4.37 1.83 -8.72
N VAL A 242 -5.66 2.20 -8.76
CA VAL A 242 -6.06 3.59 -8.94
C VAL A 242 -5.53 4.45 -7.79
N ALA A 243 -5.71 3.98 -6.55
CA ALA A 243 -5.20 4.69 -5.38
C ALA A 243 -3.67 4.84 -5.44
N ARG A 244 -2.95 3.78 -5.78
CA ARG A 244 -1.47 3.78 -5.88
C ARG A 244 -0.92 4.61 -7.04
N LEU A 245 -1.65 4.68 -8.16
CA LEU A 245 -1.19 5.34 -9.39
C LEU A 245 -1.61 6.80 -9.45
N ILE A 246 -2.79 7.14 -8.96
CA ILE A 246 -3.38 8.47 -9.11
C ILE A 246 -3.39 9.19 -7.77
N PHE A 247 -3.99 8.60 -6.74
CA PHE A 247 -4.22 9.32 -5.48
C PHE A 247 -2.94 9.46 -4.64
N GLN A 248 -2.12 8.41 -4.54
CA GLN A 248 -0.91 8.43 -3.72
C GLN A 248 0.11 9.51 -4.15
N PRO A 249 0.47 9.66 -5.44
CA PRO A 249 1.38 10.75 -5.85
C PRO A 249 0.80 12.15 -5.60
N ILE A 250 -0.52 12.31 -5.75
CA ILE A 250 -1.22 13.55 -5.41
C ILE A 250 -1.12 13.79 -3.89
N GLU A 251 -1.43 12.80 -3.08
CA GLU A 251 -1.39 12.86 -1.62
C GLU A 251 -0.01 13.31 -1.11
N GLU A 252 1.06 12.62 -1.54
CA GLU A 252 2.43 12.90 -1.13
C GLU A 252 2.89 14.30 -1.57
N SER A 253 2.58 14.69 -2.81
CA SER A 253 2.99 15.98 -3.36
C SER A 253 2.27 17.14 -2.68
N PHE A 254 0.96 17.01 -2.46
CA PHE A 254 0.16 18.06 -1.86
C PHE A 254 0.27 18.10 -0.33
N TYR A 255 0.64 17.00 0.33
CA TYR A 255 1.10 17.04 1.72
C TYR A 255 2.30 18.01 1.88
N ILE A 256 3.32 17.88 1.03
CA ILE A 256 4.49 18.77 1.05
C ILE A 256 4.10 20.22 0.79
N PHE A 257 3.16 20.44 -0.14
CA PHE A 257 2.61 21.77 -0.41
C PHE A 257 1.97 22.37 0.86
N PHE A 258 1.01 21.67 1.47
CA PHE A 258 0.32 22.17 2.66
C PHE A 258 1.27 22.39 3.83
N ALA A 259 2.23 21.49 4.03
CA ALA A 259 3.22 21.60 5.11
C ALA A 259 4.19 22.79 4.93
N LYS A 260 4.38 23.27 3.70
CA LYS A 260 5.20 24.46 3.40
C LYS A 260 4.41 25.78 3.44
N VAL A 261 3.11 25.72 3.14
CA VAL A 261 2.24 26.90 3.06
C VAL A 261 1.60 27.22 4.41
N LEU A 262 1.28 26.20 5.20
CA LEU A 262 0.68 26.35 6.52
C LEU A 262 1.73 26.22 7.61
N GLU A 263 1.58 27.02 8.65
CA GLU A 263 2.39 26.93 9.86
C GLU A 263 1.66 26.07 10.89
N ARG A 264 2.33 25.01 11.36
CA ARG A 264 1.81 24.18 12.46
C ARG A 264 1.66 25.01 13.74
N GLU A 265 0.74 24.58 14.62
CA GLU A 265 0.46 25.21 15.92
C GLU A 265 -0.14 26.62 15.85
N LYS A 266 -0.53 27.09 14.66
CA LYS A 266 -1.22 28.36 14.48
C LYS A 266 -2.61 28.16 13.88
N ASP A 267 -3.60 28.79 14.51
CA ASP A 267 -4.96 28.84 13.96
C ASP A 267 -4.99 29.56 12.60
N ALA A 268 -5.94 29.19 11.74
CA ALA A 268 -6.12 29.78 10.41
C ALA A 268 -6.29 31.32 10.42
N THR A 269 -6.80 31.89 11.52
CA THR A 269 -6.98 33.34 11.68
C THR A 269 -5.69 34.08 12.03
N LEU A 270 -4.69 33.39 12.58
CA LEU A 270 -3.43 33.97 13.04
C LEU A 270 -2.33 33.89 11.97
N GLN A 271 -2.57 33.15 10.90
CA GLN A 271 -1.66 32.97 9.77
C GLN A 271 -1.92 34.01 8.67
N LYS A 272 -1.00 34.07 7.70
CA LYS A 272 -1.15 34.91 6.51
C LYS A 272 -2.41 34.50 5.75
N GLN A 273 -3.37 35.42 5.64
CA GLN A 273 -4.67 35.12 5.04
C GLN A 273 -4.57 34.73 3.56
N GLU A 274 -3.56 35.24 2.84
CA GLU A 274 -3.28 34.80 1.46
C GLU A 274 -2.92 33.31 1.39
N ASP A 275 -2.03 32.85 2.28
CA ASP A 275 -1.58 31.46 2.30
C ASP A 275 -2.70 30.50 2.69
N VAL A 276 -3.51 30.88 3.68
CA VAL A 276 -4.72 30.15 4.09
C VAL A 276 -5.76 30.07 2.97
N ALA A 277 -5.94 31.17 2.22
CA ALA A 277 -6.84 31.20 1.07
C ALA A 277 -6.36 30.29 -0.07
N VAL A 278 -5.06 30.32 -0.38
CA VAL A 278 -4.46 29.44 -1.40
C VAL A 278 -4.59 27.97 -0.97
N ALA A 279 -4.27 27.64 0.29
CA ALA A 279 -4.44 26.29 0.82
C ALA A 279 -5.90 25.81 0.73
N ALA A 280 -6.87 26.67 1.08
CA ALA A 280 -8.29 26.34 0.98
C ALA A 280 -8.73 26.08 -0.47
N ALA A 281 -8.32 26.92 -1.42
CA ALA A 281 -8.67 26.76 -2.84
C ALA A 281 -8.05 25.49 -3.45
N VAL A 282 -6.82 25.15 -3.06
CA VAL A 282 -6.16 23.90 -3.47
C VAL A 282 -6.90 22.70 -2.88
N LEU A 283 -7.21 22.72 -1.58
CA LEU A 283 -7.96 21.64 -0.91
C LEU A 283 -9.34 21.45 -1.54
N GLU A 284 -10.08 22.53 -1.83
CA GLU A 284 -11.37 22.49 -2.52
C GLU A 284 -11.25 21.80 -3.89
N SER A 285 -10.23 22.16 -4.67
CA SER A 285 -9.99 21.60 -6.00
C SER A 285 -9.60 20.11 -5.94
N LEU A 286 -8.73 19.73 -4.99
CA LEU A 286 -8.30 18.34 -4.81
C LEU A 286 -9.44 17.44 -4.33
N LEU A 287 -10.24 17.90 -3.36
CA LEU A 287 -11.41 17.15 -2.89
C LEU A 287 -12.42 16.93 -4.01
N LYS A 288 -12.65 17.96 -4.83
CA LYS A 288 -13.54 17.86 -5.98
C LYS A 288 -13.01 16.86 -7.02
N LEU A 289 -11.71 16.93 -7.32
CA LEU A 289 -11.06 15.98 -8.23
C LEU A 289 -11.17 14.54 -7.72
N ALA A 290 -10.87 14.31 -6.44
CA ALA A 290 -10.95 13.01 -5.80
C ALA A 290 -12.38 12.45 -5.81
N LEU A 291 -13.37 13.27 -5.44
CA LEU A 291 -14.79 12.90 -5.45
C LEU A 291 -15.27 12.51 -6.85
N LEU A 292 -14.98 13.32 -7.88
CA LEU A 292 -15.42 13.06 -9.26
C LEU A 292 -14.73 11.83 -9.86
N THR A 293 -13.43 11.67 -9.60
CA THR A 293 -12.67 10.49 -10.04
C THR A 293 -13.19 9.23 -9.35
N GLY A 294 -13.36 9.28 -8.03
CA GLY A 294 -13.93 8.19 -7.24
C GLY A 294 -15.34 7.80 -7.69
N LEU A 295 -16.23 8.77 -7.90
CA LEU A 295 -17.60 8.51 -8.38
C LEU A 295 -17.62 7.91 -9.79
N THR A 296 -16.74 8.37 -10.68
CA THR A 296 -16.58 7.79 -12.01
C THR A 296 -16.19 6.32 -11.89
N ILE A 297 -15.23 5.99 -11.04
CA ILE A 297 -14.81 4.60 -10.82
C ILE A 297 -15.92 3.78 -10.17
N THR A 298 -16.68 4.33 -9.22
CA THR A 298 -17.83 3.62 -8.63
C THR A 298 -18.90 3.31 -9.67
N VAL A 299 -19.33 4.30 -10.44
CA VAL A 299 -20.46 4.17 -11.39
C VAL A 299 -20.08 3.26 -12.56
N PHE A 300 -18.93 3.51 -13.20
CA PHE A 300 -18.51 2.71 -14.35
C PHE A 300 -17.85 1.41 -13.90
N GLY A 301 -17.03 1.40 -12.86
CA GLY A 301 -16.40 0.18 -12.37
C GLY A 301 -17.42 -0.89 -11.95
N PHE A 302 -18.59 -0.49 -11.42
CA PHE A 302 -19.62 -1.44 -11.03
C PHE A 302 -20.13 -2.30 -12.19
N ALA A 303 -20.57 -1.66 -13.29
CA ALA A 303 -21.14 -2.34 -14.46
C ALA A 303 -20.10 -3.07 -15.31
N TYR A 304 -18.82 -2.69 -15.21
CA TYR A 304 -17.73 -3.28 -16.01
C TYR A 304 -16.87 -4.27 -15.22
N SER A 305 -17.18 -4.50 -13.94
CA SER A 305 -16.38 -5.37 -13.06
C SER A 305 -16.22 -6.78 -13.61
N GLN A 306 -17.32 -7.41 -14.05
CA GLN A 306 -17.27 -8.77 -14.59
C GLN A 306 -16.44 -8.84 -15.88
N LEU A 307 -16.65 -7.91 -16.81
CA LEU A 307 -15.89 -7.84 -18.06
C LEU A 307 -14.41 -7.56 -17.81
N ALA A 308 -14.08 -6.65 -16.90
CA ALA A 308 -12.69 -6.30 -16.57
C ALA A 308 -11.94 -7.52 -15.99
N LEU A 309 -12.57 -8.25 -15.08
CA LEU A 309 -12.00 -9.48 -14.52
C LEU A 309 -11.85 -10.58 -15.56
N ASP A 310 -12.81 -10.72 -16.47
CA ASP A 310 -12.75 -11.72 -17.54
C ASP A 310 -11.61 -11.43 -18.53
N ILE A 311 -11.40 -10.17 -18.87
CA ILE A 311 -10.26 -9.76 -19.71
C ILE A 311 -8.93 -10.03 -18.99
N TYR A 312 -8.86 -9.72 -17.70
CA TYR A 312 -7.63 -9.81 -16.91
C TYR A 312 -7.24 -11.25 -16.58
N GLY A 313 -8.08 -11.98 -15.83
CA GLY A 313 -7.80 -13.33 -15.35
C GLY A 313 -8.75 -14.41 -15.90
N GLY A 314 -9.65 -14.08 -16.82
CA GLY A 314 -10.62 -15.03 -17.38
C GLY A 314 -11.64 -15.53 -16.37
N ALA A 315 -12.22 -16.70 -16.65
CA ALA A 315 -13.21 -17.37 -15.81
C ALA A 315 -12.75 -17.58 -14.35
N MET A 316 -11.44 -17.67 -14.11
CA MET A 316 -10.85 -17.78 -12.78
C MET A 316 -11.28 -16.61 -11.86
N LEU A 317 -11.39 -15.40 -12.42
CA LEU A 317 -11.78 -14.19 -11.68
C LEU A 317 -13.18 -13.69 -12.01
N SER A 318 -13.68 -13.92 -13.22
CA SER A 318 -15.00 -13.45 -13.65
C SER A 318 -16.15 -14.32 -13.18
N SER A 319 -15.87 -15.54 -12.70
CA SER A 319 -16.83 -16.43 -12.05
C SER A 319 -16.74 -16.35 -10.52
N GLY A 320 -17.82 -16.72 -9.83
CA GLY A 320 -17.86 -16.74 -8.36
C GLY A 320 -17.89 -15.34 -7.73
N SER A 321 -17.08 -15.14 -6.69
CA SER A 321 -17.10 -13.95 -5.83
C SER A 321 -16.41 -12.71 -6.43
N GLY A 322 -15.60 -12.88 -7.48
CA GLY A 322 -14.76 -11.83 -8.06
C GLY A 322 -15.50 -10.58 -8.52
N PRO A 323 -16.56 -10.67 -9.36
CA PRO A 323 -17.30 -9.50 -9.81
C PRO A 323 -17.94 -8.71 -8.66
N VAL A 324 -18.49 -9.39 -7.65
CA VAL A 324 -19.10 -8.73 -6.48
C VAL A 324 -18.04 -8.05 -5.62
N LEU A 325 -16.88 -8.70 -5.45
CA LEU A 325 -15.72 -8.10 -4.77
C LEU A 325 -15.26 -6.83 -5.47
N LEU A 326 -15.07 -6.86 -6.79
CA LEU A 326 -14.57 -5.69 -7.53
C LEU A 326 -15.60 -4.56 -7.50
N ARG A 327 -16.90 -4.86 -7.58
CA ARG A 327 -17.99 -3.87 -7.41
C ARG A 327 -17.93 -3.19 -6.03
N ALA A 328 -17.79 -3.97 -4.95
CA ALA A 328 -17.62 -3.43 -3.61
C ALA A 328 -16.33 -2.60 -3.50
N TYR A 329 -15.26 -3.04 -4.16
CA TYR A 329 -14.00 -2.31 -4.19
C TYR A 329 -14.12 -0.97 -4.94
N CYS A 330 -14.89 -0.90 -6.03
CA CYS A 330 -15.12 0.37 -6.74
C CYS A 330 -15.73 1.42 -5.80
N LEU A 331 -16.66 1.04 -4.91
CA LEU A 331 -17.15 1.91 -3.85
C LEU A 331 -16.03 2.28 -2.85
N TYR A 332 -15.20 1.32 -2.47
CA TYR A 332 -14.05 1.55 -1.59
C TYR A 332 -13.04 2.55 -2.17
N VAL A 333 -12.79 2.54 -3.49
CA VAL A 333 -11.91 3.50 -4.17
C VAL A 333 -12.38 4.95 -3.97
N LEU A 334 -13.69 5.20 -3.97
CA LEU A 334 -14.22 6.53 -3.66
C LEU A 334 -13.84 6.97 -2.24
N LEU A 335 -13.93 6.07 -1.26
CA LEU A 335 -13.52 6.37 0.11
C LEU A 335 -12.01 6.60 0.20
N LEU A 336 -11.19 5.79 -0.47
CA LEU A 336 -9.74 5.99 -0.55
C LEU A 336 -9.38 7.37 -1.13
N ALA A 337 -10.06 7.79 -2.20
CA ALA A 337 -9.84 9.08 -2.84
C ALA A 337 -10.07 10.26 -1.89
N ILE A 338 -11.22 10.25 -1.20
CA ILE A 338 -11.59 11.31 -0.26
C ILE A 338 -10.66 11.25 0.97
N ASN A 339 -10.40 10.06 1.49
CA ASN A 339 -9.54 9.85 2.66
C ASN A 339 -8.15 10.43 2.42
N GLY A 340 -7.46 10.03 1.34
CA GLY A 340 -6.10 10.50 1.04
C GLY A 340 -5.99 12.03 1.00
N VAL A 341 -6.89 12.72 0.28
CA VAL A 341 -6.87 14.19 0.21
C VAL A 341 -7.19 14.85 1.55
N THR A 342 -8.18 14.34 2.29
CA THR A 342 -8.50 14.92 3.60
C THR A 342 -7.38 14.72 4.60
N GLU A 343 -6.79 13.51 4.66
CA GLU A 343 -5.73 13.18 5.60
C GLU A 343 -4.42 13.91 5.30
N CYS A 344 -4.05 14.06 4.02
CA CYS A 344 -2.82 14.77 3.68
C CYS A 344 -2.86 16.23 4.15
N PHE A 345 -4.01 16.89 4.03
CA PHE A 345 -4.20 18.23 4.58
C PHE A 345 -4.16 18.19 6.12
N THR A 346 -4.90 17.28 6.76
CA THR A 346 -4.95 17.26 8.22
C THR A 346 -3.59 16.99 8.85
N PHE A 347 -2.82 16.04 8.32
CA PHE A 347 -1.47 15.76 8.84
C PHE A 347 -0.47 16.89 8.57
N ALA A 348 -0.68 17.67 7.49
CA ALA A 348 0.13 18.85 7.25
C ALA A 348 -0.17 19.96 8.29
N ALA A 349 -1.45 20.14 8.65
CA ALA A 349 -1.93 21.26 9.47
C ALA A 349 -2.01 20.98 10.98
N MET A 350 -2.19 19.74 11.41
CA MET A 350 -2.35 19.37 12.83
C MET A 350 -1.13 19.74 13.68
N SER A 351 -1.38 20.10 14.95
CA SER A 351 -0.33 20.21 15.97
C SER A 351 0.23 18.84 16.35
N LYS A 352 1.36 18.82 17.06
CA LYS A 352 1.94 17.58 17.55
C LYS A 352 0.97 16.80 18.46
N GLU A 353 0.31 17.49 19.37
CA GLU A 353 -0.65 16.90 20.32
C GLU A 353 -1.88 16.34 19.61
N GLU A 354 -2.31 16.97 18.52
CA GLU A 354 -3.41 16.50 17.68
C GLU A 354 -3.00 15.25 16.90
N VAL A 355 -1.79 15.22 16.33
CA VAL A 355 -1.23 14.05 15.65
C VAL A 355 -1.10 12.88 16.63
N ASP A 356 -0.59 13.09 17.84
CA ASP A 356 -0.45 12.04 18.86
C ASP A 356 -1.82 11.46 19.25
N ARG A 357 -2.83 12.33 19.45
CA ARG A 357 -4.21 11.90 19.74
C ARG A 357 -4.83 11.15 18.55
N TYR A 358 -4.57 11.60 17.34
CA TYR A 358 -5.01 10.93 16.12
C TYR A 358 -4.39 9.53 16.00
N ASN A 359 -3.08 9.40 16.21
CA ASN A 359 -2.37 8.12 16.17
C ASN A 359 -2.89 7.14 17.23
N PHE A 360 -3.19 7.61 18.43
CA PHE A 360 -3.82 6.77 19.46
C PHE A 360 -5.23 6.31 19.05
N THR A 361 -5.99 7.19 18.41
CA THR A 361 -7.33 6.85 17.90
C THR A 361 -7.25 5.84 16.74
N MET A 362 -6.26 5.97 15.85
CA MET A 362 -5.99 5.03 14.76
C MET A 362 -5.64 3.63 15.27
N LEU A 363 -4.93 3.54 16.40
CA LEU A 363 -4.65 2.26 17.05
C LEU A 363 -5.95 1.57 17.50
N ALA A 364 -6.86 2.32 18.13
CA ALA A 364 -8.17 1.79 18.54
C ALA A 364 -9.04 1.37 17.35
N LEU A 365 -9.05 2.17 16.27
CA LEU A 365 -9.79 1.85 15.04
C LEU A 365 -9.29 0.59 14.36
N SER A 366 -7.99 0.33 14.41
CA SER A 366 -7.41 -0.86 13.81
C SER A 366 -7.81 -2.14 14.55
N SER A 367 -7.93 -2.09 15.88
CA SER A 367 -8.51 -3.20 16.66
C SER A 367 -9.98 -3.42 16.32
N SER A 368 -10.76 -2.33 16.16
CA SER A 368 -12.17 -2.43 15.73
C SER A 368 -12.31 -2.99 14.32
N PHE A 369 -11.38 -2.67 13.41
CA PHE A 369 -11.35 -3.21 12.05
C PHE A 369 -11.17 -4.73 12.04
N LEU A 370 -10.27 -5.28 12.87
CA LEU A 370 -10.08 -6.73 12.96
C LEU A 370 -11.35 -7.45 13.44
N GLY A 371 -11.98 -6.91 14.49
CA GLY A 371 -13.25 -7.45 15.00
C GLY A 371 -14.38 -7.37 13.96
N LEU A 372 -14.51 -6.23 13.27
CA LEU A 372 -15.53 -6.06 12.25
C LEU A 372 -15.27 -6.93 11.01
N SER A 373 -14.01 -7.10 10.61
CA SER A 373 -13.63 -7.99 9.51
C SER A 373 -14.01 -9.43 9.81
N TYR A 374 -13.75 -9.91 11.03
CA TYR A 374 -14.20 -11.23 11.45
C TYR A 374 -15.73 -11.37 11.36
N LEU A 375 -16.49 -10.42 11.93
CA LEU A 375 -17.96 -10.47 11.94
C LEU A 375 -18.58 -10.39 10.53
N LEU A 376 -18.13 -9.43 9.70
CA LEU A 376 -18.70 -9.23 8.37
C LEU A 376 -18.30 -10.33 7.40
N THR A 377 -17.14 -10.96 7.58
CA THR A 377 -16.72 -12.08 6.72
C THR A 377 -17.58 -13.32 6.96
N HIS A 378 -18.05 -13.55 8.20
CA HIS A 378 -19.04 -14.60 8.49
C HIS A 378 -20.38 -14.36 7.79
N TRP A 379 -20.77 -13.10 7.54
CA TRP A 379 -22.07 -12.76 6.93
C TRP A 379 -22.01 -12.63 5.40
N CYS A 380 -20.92 -12.07 4.86
CA CYS A 380 -20.82 -11.69 3.46
C CYS A 380 -19.59 -12.30 2.74
N GLY A 381 -18.90 -13.26 3.37
CA GLY A 381 -17.69 -13.86 2.83
C GLY A 381 -16.60 -12.81 2.58
N SER A 382 -15.86 -12.96 1.49
CA SER A 382 -14.72 -12.08 1.17
C SER A 382 -15.10 -10.61 0.98
N VAL A 383 -16.34 -10.32 0.62
CA VAL A 383 -16.87 -8.94 0.53
C VAL A 383 -16.90 -8.27 1.90
N GLY A 384 -17.06 -9.05 2.97
CA GLY A 384 -17.04 -8.57 4.35
C GLY A 384 -15.75 -7.81 4.71
N PHE A 385 -14.60 -8.24 4.19
CA PHE A 385 -13.33 -7.53 4.36
C PHE A 385 -13.33 -6.14 3.71
N ILE A 386 -13.86 -6.02 2.50
CA ILE A 386 -13.98 -4.73 1.81
C ILE A 386 -14.92 -3.81 2.59
N LEU A 387 -16.05 -4.33 3.07
CA LEU A 387 -17.01 -3.55 3.86
C LEU A 387 -16.42 -3.10 5.21
N ALA A 388 -15.66 -3.95 5.90
CA ALA A 388 -14.95 -3.57 7.11
C ALA A 388 -13.93 -2.45 6.85
N ASN A 389 -13.22 -2.53 5.73
CA ASN A 389 -12.31 -1.48 5.26
C ASN A 389 -13.06 -0.18 4.92
N CYS A 390 -14.22 -0.26 4.27
CA CYS A 390 -15.08 0.89 3.99
C CYS A 390 -15.53 1.58 5.28
N PHE A 391 -15.93 0.80 6.30
CA PHE A 391 -16.32 1.34 7.60
C PHE A 391 -15.14 2.06 8.29
N ASN A 392 -13.96 1.42 8.29
CA ASN A 392 -12.74 2.02 8.84
C ASN A 392 -12.40 3.35 8.13
N MET A 393 -12.44 3.37 6.80
CA MET A 393 -12.21 4.60 6.01
C MET A 393 -13.29 5.66 6.27
N GLY A 394 -14.55 5.27 6.46
CA GLY A 394 -15.64 6.18 6.79
C GLY A 394 -15.40 6.93 8.11
N ILE A 395 -14.90 6.24 9.13
CA ILE A 395 -14.55 6.89 10.40
C ILE A 395 -13.36 7.84 10.22
N ARG A 396 -12.31 7.41 9.52
CA ARG A 396 -11.12 8.23 9.25
C ARG A 396 -11.48 9.51 8.49
N ILE A 397 -12.27 9.40 7.41
CA ILE A 397 -12.79 10.55 6.67
C ILE A 397 -13.58 11.47 7.60
N THR A 398 -14.48 10.91 8.43
CA THR A 398 -15.27 11.72 9.36
C THR A 398 -14.39 12.52 10.33
N GLN A 399 -13.31 11.93 10.85
CA GLN A 399 -12.36 12.62 11.72
C GLN A 399 -11.62 13.75 10.99
N SER A 400 -11.10 13.47 9.80
CA SER A 400 -10.40 14.46 8.97
C SER A 400 -11.33 15.62 8.56
N LEU A 401 -12.58 15.32 8.17
CA LEU A 401 -13.59 16.33 7.86
C LEU A 401 -13.94 17.18 9.09
N ARG A 402 -14.07 16.58 10.28
CA ARG A 402 -14.31 17.32 11.53
C ARG A 402 -13.14 18.27 11.84
N PHE A 403 -11.90 17.82 11.64
CA PHE A 403 -10.73 18.68 11.81
C PHE A 403 -10.74 19.85 10.82
N ILE A 404 -10.89 19.57 9.51
CA ILE A 404 -10.91 20.61 8.46
C ILE A 404 -12.02 21.63 8.73
N HIS A 405 -13.21 21.16 9.13
CA HIS A 405 -14.32 22.04 9.48
C HIS A 405 -13.98 22.98 10.64
N ARG A 406 -13.41 22.45 11.73
CA ARG A 406 -12.98 23.26 12.89
C ARG A 406 -11.87 24.24 12.52
N TYR A 407 -10.89 23.80 11.73
CA TYR A 407 -9.76 24.62 11.29
C TYR A 407 -10.22 25.87 10.51
N TYR A 408 -11.20 25.70 9.62
CA TYR A 408 -11.76 26.80 8.82
C TYR A 408 -13.00 27.47 9.43
N GLN A 409 -13.50 27.04 10.59
CA GLN A 409 -14.76 27.52 11.15
C GLN A 409 -14.77 29.05 11.39
N LYS A 410 -13.62 29.60 11.78
CA LYS A 410 -13.43 31.04 12.03
C LYS A 410 -12.92 31.81 10.80
N SER A 411 -12.72 31.13 9.67
CA SER A 411 -12.25 31.69 8.41
C SER A 411 -13.42 31.91 7.43
N PRO A 412 -13.33 32.87 6.49
CA PRO A 412 -14.32 33.01 5.42
C PRO A 412 -14.32 31.83 4.43
N HIS A 413 -13.28 30.99 4.42
CA HIS A 413 -13.11 29.91 3.44
C HIS A 413 -13.84 28.63 3.84
N ARG A 414 -14.46 27.94 2.87
CA ARG A 414 -15.22 26.70 3.10
C ARG A 414 -14.85 25.59 2.10
N PRO A 415 -13.64 25.02 2.18
CA PRO A 415 -13.16 24.04 1.20
C PRO A 415 -14.01 22.75 1.12
N LEU A 416 -14.69 22.39 2.21
CA LEU A 416 -15.58 21.22 2.26
C LEU A 416 -16.86 21.38 1.42
N ALA A 417 -17.18 22.59 0.95
CA ALA A 417 -18.30 22.81 0.04
C ALA A 417 -18.10 22.07 -1.32
N SER A 418 -16.86 21.73 -1.66
CA SER A 418 -16.52 20.89 -2.83
C SER A 418 -17.20 19.53 -2.83
N LEU A 419 -17.56 18.98 -1.66
CA LEU A 419 -18.20 17.67 -1.57
C LEU A 419 -19.66 17.67 -2.06
N TYR A 420 -20.27 18.85 -2.22
CA TYR A 420 -21.59 18.96 -2.84
C TYR A 420 -21.46 18.90 -4.36
N LEU A 421 -22.19 17.97 -4.99
CA LEU A 421 -22.33 17.89 -6.43
C LEU A 421 -23.55 18.68 -6.90
N SER A 422 -23.45 19.28 -8.09
CA SER A 422 -24.60 19.89 -8.73
C SER A 422 -25.65 18.83 -9.08
N PRO A 423 -26.95 19.16 -9.05
CA PRO A 423 -28.01 18.21 -9.43
C PRO A 423 -27.84 17.67 -10.85
N VAL A 424 -27.28 18.47 -11.76
CA VAL A 424 -26.98 18.08 -13.15
C VAL A 424 -25.93 16.96 -13.18
N LEU A 425 -24.87 17.06 -12.37
CA LEU A 425 -23.86 16.01 -12.28
C LEU A 425 -24.40 14.73 -11.65
N LEU A 426 -25.18 14.86 -10.58
CA LEU A 426 -25.84 13.70 -9.97
C LEU A 426 -26.76 13.00 -10.98
N GLY A 427 -27.55 13.76 -11.74
CA GLY A 427 -28.36 13.24 -12.83
C GLY A 427 -27.55 12.55 -13.93
N ALA A 428 -26.41 13.14 -14.33
CA ALA A 428 -25.54 12.54 -15.34
C ALA A 428 -24.90 11.22 -14.88
N PHE A 429 -24.43 11.14 -13.63
CA PHE A 429 -23.90 9.90 -13.05
C PHE A 429 -24.99 8.84 -12.88
N ALA A 430 -26.17 9.22 -12.38
CA ALA A 430 -27.29 8.30 -12.20
C ALA A 430 -27.78 7.73 -13.55
N LEU A 431 -27.94 8.59 -14.56
CA LEU A 431 -28.34 8.18 -15.90
C LEU A 431 -27.29 7.27 -16.54
N SER A 432 -26.01 7.66 -16.48
CA SER A 432 -24.92 6.85 -17.03
C SER A 432 -24.83 5.49 -16.33
N GLY A 433 -24.95 5.45 -14.99
CA GLY A 433 -24.98 4.22 -14.22
C GLY A 433 -26.16 3.31 -14.56
N GLY A 434 -27.35 3.88 -14.77
CA GLY A 434 -28.52 3.14 -15.23
C GLY A 434 -28.31 2.54 -16.62
N ILE A 435 -27.80 3.32 -17.57
CA ILE A 435 -27.53 2.86 -18.95
C ILE A 435 -26.46 1.76 -18.95
N THR A 436 -25.37 1.92 -18.21
CA THR A 436 -24.30 0.93 -18.17
C THR A 436 -24.71 -0.34 -17.45
N ALA A 437 -25.51 -0.27 -16.38
CA ALA A 437 -26.08 -1.44 -15.71
C ALA A 437 -27.04 -2.22 -16.62
N VAL A 438 -27.91 -1.52 -17.35
CA VAL A 438 -28.78 -2.15 -18.37
C VAL A 438 -27.94 -2.80 -19.46
N SER A 439 -26.93 -2.09 -19.95
CA SER A 439 -25.99 -2.59 -20.96
C SER A 439 -25.26 -3.87 -20.49
N GLU A 440 -24.87 -3.94 -19.22
CA GLU A 440 -24.24 -5.14 -18.63
C GLU A 440 -25.18 -6.33 -18.72
N VAL A 441 -26.42 -6.19 -18.26
CA VAL A 441 -27.42 -7.28 -18.25
C VAL A 441 -27.72 -7.81 -19.65
N PHE A 442 -27.79 -6.95 -20.66
CA PHE A 442 -28.15 -7.35 -22.02
C PHE A 442 -26.97 -7.75 -22.92
N LEU A 443 -25.77 -7.19 -22.70
CA LEU A 443 -24.64 -7.34 -23.62
C LEU A 443 -23.46 -8.12 -23.02
N CYS A 444 -23.30 -8.15 -21.70
CA CYS A 444 -22.22 -8.86 -21.03
C CYS A 444 -22.69 -10.24 -20.51
N CYS A 445 -21.88 -11.30 -20.49
CA CYS A 445 -20.56 -11.47 -21.14
C CYS A 445 -20.42 -12.81 -21.91
N GLU A 446 -21.51 -13.58 -22.01
CA GLU A 446 -21.52 -14.91 -22.64
C GLU A 446 -21.81 -14.86 -24.15
N ARG A 447 -22.32 -13.74 -24.67
CA ARG A 447 -22.73 -13.55 -26.07
C ARG A 447 -21.56 -13.30 -27.05
N GLY A 448 -20.33 -13.61 -26.63
CA GLY A 448 -19.11 -13.44 -27.43
C GLY A 448 -18.58 -12.00 -27.52
N TRP A 449 -17.47 -11.83 -28.24
CA TRP A 449 -16.76 -10.55 -28.37
C TRP A 449 -17.56 -9.39 -28.99
N PRO A 450 -18.44 -9.59 -30.00
CA PRO A 450 -19.22 -8.48 -30.54
C PRO A 450 -20.10 -7.80 -29.49
N ALA A 451 -20.76 -8.57 -28.63
CA ALA A 451 -21.58 -8.03 -27.54
C ALA A 451 -20.73 -7.32 -26.48
N ARG A 452 -19.54 -7.87 -26.15
CA ARG A 452 -18.58 -7.23 -25.25
C ARG A 452 -18.09 -5.88 -25.78
N LEU A 453 -17.77 -5.80 -27.08
CA LEU A 453 -17.38 -4.54 -27.73
C LEU A 453 -18.53 -3.52 -27.76
N ALA A 454 -19.77 -3.98 -27.99
CA ALA A 454 -20.93 -3.12 -27.89
C ALA A 454 -21.12 -2.57 -26.46
N HIS A 455 -20.95 -3.41 -25.44
CA HIS A 455 -20.97 -2.98 -24.02
C HIS A 455 -19.91 -1.92 -23.76
N ILE A 456 -18.64 -2.17 -24.13
CA ILE A 456 -17.54 -1.20 -24.02
C ILE A 456 -17.87 0.13 -24.70
N THR A 457 -18.47 0.08 -25.89
CA THR A 457 -18.83 1.27 -26.66
C THR A 457 -19.89 2.11 -25.93
N VAL A 458 -20.92 1.48 -25.36
CA VAL A 458 -21.92 2.17 -24.52
C VAL A 458 -21.25 2.86 -23.33
N GLY A 459 -20.32 2.18 -22.66
CA GLY A 459 -19.55 2.75 -21.56
C GLY A 459 -18.72 3.95 -21.96
N ALA A 460 -17.99 3.85 -23.06
CA ALA A 460 -17.17 4.95 -23.57
C ALA A 460 -18.00 6.20 -23.90
N LEU A 461 -19.18 6.02 -24.51
CA LEU A 461 -20.10 7.12 -24.80
C LEU A 461 -20.67 7.76 -23.52
N CYS A 462 -21.12 6.95 -22.56
CA CYS A 462 -21.64 7.44 -21.28
C CYS A 462 -20.56 8.15 -20.45
N LEU A 463 -19.34 7.60 -20.44
CA LEU A 463 -18.19 8.23 -19.79
C LEU A 463 -17.84 9.56 -20.44
N GLY A 464 -17.77 9.61 -21.78
CA GLY A 464 -17.54 10.85 -22.52
C GLY A 464 -18.59 11.92 -22.24
N ALA A 465 -19.87 11.55 -22.18
CA ALA A 465 -20.96 12.45 -21.82
C ALA A 465 -20.83 12.95 -20.36
N THR A 466 -20.52 12.06 -19.41
CA THR A 466 -20.32 12.42 -18.00
C THR A 466 -19.13 13.37 -17.82
N LEU A 467 -17.99 13.07 -18.45
CA LEU A 467 -16.80 13.92 -18.42
C LEU A 467 -17.05 15.28 -19.07
N ARG A 468 -17.84 15.33 -20.16
CA ARG A 468 -18.28 16.59 -20.77
C ARG A 468 -19.13 17.41 -19.79
N THR A 469 -20.08 16.78 -19.09
CA THR A 469 -20.89 17.46 -18.08
C THR A 469 -20.00 18.02 -16.96
N VAL A 470 -19.05 17.22 -16.45
CA VAL A 470 -18.04 17.68 -15.47
C VAL A 470 -17.28 18.90 -15.98
N PHE A 471 -16.80 18.85 -17.22
CA PHE A 471 -16.04 19.94 -17.82
C PHE A 471 -16.86 21.24 -17.92
N LEU A 472 -18.17 21.14 -18.18
CA LEU A 472 -19.06 22.28 -18.31
C LEU A 472 -19.52 22.85 -16.96
N THR A 473 -19.76 22.00 -15.95
CA THR A 473 -20.28 22.43 -14.65
C THR A 473 -19.18 22.84 -13.67
N GLU A 474 -17.99 22.24 -13.74
CA GLU A 474 -16.92 22.40 -12.74
C GLU A 474 -15.80 23.33 -13.22
N THR A 475 -16.17 24.55 -13.62
CA THR A 475 -15.25 25.53 -14.23
C THR A 475 -14.04 25.88 -13.36
N LYS A 476 -14.22 25.99 -12.03
CA LYS A 476 -13.13 26.24 -11.07
C LYS A 476 -12.07 25.14 -11.09
N LEU A 477 -12.50 23.88 -11.05
CA LEU A 477 -11.61 22.72 -11.08
C LEU A 477 -10.85 22.66 -12.42
N ILE A 478 -11.55 22.87 -13.53
CA ILE A 478 -10.92 22.86 -14.86
C ILE A 478 -9.90 23.98 -14.99
N HIS A 479 -10.20 25.18 -14.48
CA HIS A 479 -9.24 26.28 -14.46
C HIS A 479 -8.00 25.93 -13.63
N PHE A 480 -8.18 25.37 -12.43
CA PHE A 480 -7.09 24.90 -11.59
C PHE A 480 -6.19 23.89 -12.33
N LEU A 481 -6.78 22.84 -12.93
CA LEU A 481 -6.03 21.81 -13.66
C LEU A 481 -5.28 22.40 -14.86
N ARG A 482 -5.91 23.27 -15.65
CA ARG A 482 -5.26 23.92 -16.81
C ARG A 482 -4.06 24.76 -16.39
N THR A 483 -4.19 25.53 -15.32
CA THR A 483 -3.11 26.38 -14.82
C THR A 483 -1.92 25.52 -14.37
N GLN A 484 -2.16 24.42 -13.66
CA GLN A 484 -1.08 23.54 -13.21
C GLN A 484 -0.42 22.75 -14.37
N LEU A 485 -1.20 22.26 -15.34
CA LEU A 485 -0.69 21.55 -16.52
C LEU A 485 0.04 22.46 -17.52
N ALA A 486 -0.34 23.75 -17.61
CA ALA A 486 0.37 24.71 -18.45
C ALA A 486 1.75 25.05 -17.87
N VAL A 487 1.84 25.19 -16.54
CA VAL A 487 3.09 25.45 -15.82
C VAL A 487 4.09 24.29 -15.97
N SER A 488 3.62 23.04 -15.98
CA SER A 488 4.51 21.88 -16.22
C SER A 488 5.06 21.87 -17.65
N ARG A 489 4.23 22.14 -18.68
CA ARG A 489 4.65 22.13 -20.10
C ARG A 489 5.61 23.28 -20.48
N LEU A 490 5.50 24.43 -19.83
CA LEU A 490 6.39 25.57 -20.09
C LEU A 490 7.80 25.33 -19.54
N ALA A 491 7.92 24.63 -18.42
CA ALA A 491 9.21 24.31 -17.81
C ALA A 491 9.98 23.23 -18.59
N ASP A 492 9.28 22.22 -19.13
CA ASP A 492 9.84 21.15 -19.97
C ASP A 492 10.44 21.65 -21.30
N LYS A 493 10.08 22.87 -21.72
CA LYS A 493 10.65 23.55 -22.89
C LYS A 493 11.90 24.39 -22.57
N THR A 494 12.20 24.57 -21.28
CA THR A 494 13.32 25.42 -20.79
C THR A 494 14.46 24.63 -20.17
N THR A 495 14.34 23.30 -20.13
CA THR A 495 15.38 22.32 -19.81
C THR A 495 15.71 21.51 -21.03
#